data_AF-A0A7K0A6C6-F1
#
_entry.id   AF-A0A7K0A6C6-F1
#
_cell.length_a   1.000
_cell.length_b   1.000
_cell.length_c   1.000
_cell.angle_alpha   90.00
_cell.angle_beta   90.00
_cell.angle_gamma   90.00
#
_symmetry.space_group_name_H-M   'P 1'
#
loop_
_entity.id
_entity.type
_entity.pdbx_description
1 polymer ?
#
loop_
_entity_poly.entity_id
_entity_poly.type
_entity_poly.pdbx_seq_one_letter_code
_entity_poly.pdbx_strand_id
1 'polypeptide(L)'
;MNDEPLREGWYLMSPADLEIELRRFRSRSGSAEPSNALALETEEALRYRNAGNLPDHLGRTLRLVLRVDSADELRALDEKRSSFEPDHHDAPDWRRPGSKPVNVVPLRAPGIHVPPIEDWLDDEAMADLETRWSQDGTVFGVRVPAEYRSFIYKTALSLKGAGRPVTVETIVDSLKRWLTAKDVDEIRAALESENRS
;
A
#
# COMPACT_ATOMS: atom_id res chain seq x y z
N MET A 1 8.62 -25.18 -12.26
CA MET A 1 7.34 -24.94 -11.56
C MET A 1 7.64 -25.07 -10.08
N ASN A 2 7.36 -24.03 -9.29
CA ASN A 2 7.65 -24.01 -7.86
C ASN A 2 6.58 -24.80 -7.11
N ASP A 3 7.00 -25.86 -6.42
CA ASP A 3 6.11 -26.71 -5.63
C ASP A 3 5.97 -26.25 -4.17
N GLU A 4 6.75 -25.24 -3.78
CA GLU A 4 6.67 -24.65 -2.45
C GLU A 4 5.52 -23.65 -2.35
N PRO A 5 4.78 -23.62 -1.23
CA PRO A 5 3.74 -22.63 -1.00
C PRO A 5 4.34 -21.22 -0.96
N LEU A 6 3.55 -20.22 -1.34
CA LEU A 6 3.97 -18.82 -1.23
C LEU A 6 4.55 -18.52 0.16
N ARG A 7 5.76 -17.98 0.13
CA ARG A 7 6.43 -17.38 1.27
C ARG A 7 6.32 -15.87 1.18
N GLU A 8 6.57 -15.21 2.29
CA GLU A 8 6.74 -13.76 2.31
C GLU A 8 7.86 -13.33 1.36
N GLY A 9 7.62 -12.27 0.58
CA GLY A 9 8.56 -11.76 -0.40
C GLY A 9 7.92 -11.29 -1.71
N TRP A 10 8.77 -11.03 -2.70
CA TRP A 10 8.38 -10.47 -3.98
C TRP A 10 8.09 -11.54 -5.02
N TYR A 11 7.04 -11.32 -5.81
CA TYR A 11 6.67 -12.22 -6.90
C TYR A 11 6.22 -11.46 -8.15
N LEU A 12 6.62 -11.95 -9.32
CA LEU A 12 5.90 -11.70 -10.58
C LEU A 12 4.81 -12.75 -10.72
N MET A 13 3.56 -12.30 -10.73
CA MET A 13 2.41 -13.19 -10.65
C MET A 13 1.21 -12.53 -11.32
N SER A 14 0.42 -13.30 -12.08
CA SER A 14 -0.84 -12.80 -12.65
C SER A 14 -1.97 -12.91 -11.61
N PRO A 15 -3.14 -12.27 -11.82
CA PRO A 15 -4.31 -12.53 -10.98
C PRO A 15 -4.69 -14.03 -10.93
N ALA A 16 -4.61 -14.73 -12.06
CA ALA A 16 -4.90 -16.17 -12.13
C ALA A 16 -3.89 -17.00 -11.32
N ASP A 17 -2.60 -16.69 -11.41
CA ASP A 17 -1.56 -17.35 -10.61
C ASP A 17 -1.79 -17.10 -9.11
N LEU A 18 -2.19 -15.88 -8.72
CA LEU A 18 -2.52 -15.56 -7.34
C LEU A 18 -3.68 -16.42 -6.83
N GLU A 19 -4.74 -16.60 -7.61
CA GLU A 19 -5.86 -17.45 -7.21
C GLU A 19 -5.47 -18.93 -7.06
N ILE A 20 -4.57 -19.41 -7.92
CA ILE A 20 -4.00 -20.77 -7.81
C ILE A 20 -3.21 -20.88 -6.50
N GLU A 21 -2.31 -19.94 -6.23
CA GLU A 21 -1.47 -19.96 -5.03
C GLU A 21 -2.28 -19.79 -3.74
N LEU A 22 -3.30 -18.94 -3.73
CA LEU A 22 -4.22 -18.81 -2.59
C LEU A 22 -5.00 -20.11 -2.34
N ARG A 23 -5.40 -20.83 -3.41
CA ARG A 23 -6.01 -22.16 -3.27
C ARG A 23 -5.03 -23.16 -2.67
N ARG A 24 -3.79 -23.23 -3.16
CA ARG A 24 -2.71 -24.09 -2.62
C ARG A 24 -2.44 -23.83 -1.15
N PHE A 25 -2.34 -22.56 -0.79
CA PHE A 25 -2.11 -22.13 0.59
C PHE A 25 -3.24 -22.57 1.52
N ARG A 26 -4.50 -22.47 1.08
CA ARG A 26 -5.68 -22.89 1.87
C ARG A 26 -5.85 -24.39 1.95
N SER A 27 -5.58 -25.13 0.87
CA SER A 27 -5.96 -26.53 0.79
C SER A 27 -5.04 -27.49 1.55
N ARG A 28 -3.80 -27.11 1.91
CA ARG A 28 -2.77 -27.97 2.57
C ARG A 28 -2.56 -29.37 1.95
N SER A 29 -3.23 -29.69 0.86
CA SER A 29 -3.32 -31.00 0.21
C SER A 29 -3.06 -30.77 -1.27
N GLY A 30 -1.95 -31.38 -1.74
CA GLY A 30 -1.22 -31.03 -2.95
C GLY A 30 -1.89 -31.44 -4.26
N SER A 31 -2.99 -30.78 -4.61
CA SER A 31 -3.67 -30.98 -5.90
C SER A 31 -4.24 -29.67 -6.42
N ALA A 32 -3.44 -28.60 -6.42
CA ALA A 32 -3.73 -27.48 -7.29
C ALA A 32 -2.75 -27.51 -8.46
N GLU A 33 -3.24 -27.09 -9.63
CA GLU A 33 -2.40 -26.85 -10.79
C GLU A 33 -1.21 -25.96 -10.40
N PRO A 34 -0.03 -26.18 -10.99
CA PRO A 34 1.12 -25.33 -10.75
C PRO A 34 0.86 -23.91 -11.25
N SER A 35 1.27 -22.89 -10.48
CA SER A 35 1.25 -21.51 -10.96
C SER A 35 2.51 -21.15 -11.74
N ASN A 36 2.43 -20.06 -12.50
CA ASN A 36 3.57 -19.43 -13.16
C ASN A 36 4.17 -18.28 -12.32
N ALA A 37 3.87 -18.24 -11.01
CA ALA A 37 4.44 -17.25 -10.11
C ALA A 37 5.97 -17.42 -10.02
N LEU A 38 6.68 -16.30 -10.16
CA LEU A 38 8.13 -16.24 -10.09
C LEU A 38 8.52 -15.44 -8.86
N ALA A 39 9.17 -16.09 -7.89
CA ALA A 39 9.76 -15.40 -6.74
C ALA A 39 10.96 -14.56 -7.21
N LEU A 40 11.09 -13.36 -6.67
CA LEU A 40 12.17 -12.43 -6.96
C LEU A 40 12.90 -12.05 -5.66
N GLU A 41 14.19 -11.80 -5.77
CA GLU A 41 14.94 -11.10 -4.73
C GLU A 41 14.50 -9.64 -4.65
N THR A 42 14.64 -9.03 -3.46
CA THR A 42 14.20 -7.63 -3.23
C THR A 42 14.84 -6.66 -4.21
N GLU A 43 16.14 -6.75 -4.46
CA GLU A 43 16.83 -5.86 -5.41
C GLU A 43 16.23 -5.97 -6.82
N GLU A 44 15.94 -7.20 -7.27
CA GLU A 44 15.34 -7.44 -8.58
C GLU A 44 13.92 -6.89 -8.67
N ALA A 45 13.10 -7.12 -7.63
CA ALA A 45 11.75 -6.59 -7.56
C ALA A 45 11.72 -5.06 -7.59
N LEU A 46 12.62 -4.40 -6.86
CA LEU A 46 12.73 -2.93 -6.88
C LEU A 46 13.16 -2.42 -8.26
N ARG A 47 14.04 -3.12 -8.98
CA ARG A 47 14.37 -2.77 -10.38
C ARG A 47 13.16 -2.93 -11.31
N TYR A 48 12.41 -4.03 -11.22
CA TYR A 48 11.18 -4.22 -12.01
C TYR A 48 10.13 -3.14 -11.73
N ARG A 49 9.97 -2.80 -10.45
CA ARG A 49 9.11 -1.71 -10.00
C ARG A 49 9.56 -0.38 -10.60
N ASN A 50 10.86 -0.07 -10.51
CA ASN A 50 11.45 1.13 -11.07
C ASN A 50 11.44 1.16 -12.62
N ALA A 51 11.17 0.03 -13.26
CA ALA A 51 10.85 -0.04 -14.68
C ALA A 51 9.34 0.12 -14.96
N GLY A 52 8.54 0.59 -14.00
CA GLY A 52 7.11 0.82 -14.15
C GLY A 52 6.22 -0.36 -13.79
N ASN A 53 6.78 -1.51 -13.37
CA ASN A 53 6.00 -2.72 -13.09
C ASN A 53 5.01 -3.06 -14.25
N LEU A 54 5.52 -2.99 -15.48
CA LEU A 54 4.72 -3.28 -16.67
C LEU A 54 4.36 -4.77 -16.70
N PRO A 55 3.14 -5.13 -17.12
CA PRO A 55 2.77 -6.54 -17.28
C PRO A 55 3.66 -7.20 -18.34
N ASP A 56 4.13 -8.41 -18.04
CA ASP A 56 4.85 -9.21 -19.02
C ASP A 56 3.91 -9.90 -20.03
N HIS A 57 4.46 -10.75 -20.90
CA HIS A 57 3.69 -11.49 -21.91
C HIS A 57 2.63 -12.45 -21.33
N LEU A 58 2.72 -12.78 -20.04
CA LEU A 58 1.74 -13.59 -19.30
C LEU A 58 0.81 -12.72 -18.42
N GLY A 59 0.90 -11.39 -18.53
CA GLY A 59 0.13 -10.46 -17.71
C GLY A 59 0.56 -10.41 -16.25
N ARG A 60 1.76 -10.91 -15.92
CA ARG A 60 2.27 -10.90 -14.55
C ARG A 60 2.76 -9.51 -14.17
N THR A 61 2.42 -9.09 -12.95
CA THR A 61 2.94 -7.86 -12.35
C THR A 61 3.43 -8.16 -10.94
N LEU A 62 4.26 -7.27 -10.40
CA LEU A 62 4.79 -7.38 -9.05
C LEU A 62 3.69 -7.41 -8.01
N ARG A 63 3.80 -8.40 -7.13
CA ARG A 63 3.05 -8.56 -5.90
C ARG A 63 4.04 -8.72 -4.75
N LEU A 64 3.82 -7.97 -3.68
CA LEU A 64 4.49 -8.17 -2.41
C LEU A 64 3.60 -9.06 -1.56
N VAL A 65 4.04 -10.30 -1.33
CA VAL A 65 3.34 -11.25 -0.47
C VAL A 65 3.83 -11.05 0.94
N LEU A 66 2.93 -10.75 1.88
CA LEU A 66 3.23 -10.58 3.30
C LEU A 66 2.44 -11.59 4.11
N ARG A 67 3.11 -12.36 4.97
CA ARG A 67 2.41 -13.28 5.86
C ARG A 67 1.76 -12.50 7.00
N VAL A 68 0.57 -12.91 7.42
CA VAL A 68 -0.15 -12.30 8.54
C VAL A 68 -0.63 -13.40 9.47
N ASP A 69 0.02 -13.51 10.61
CA ASP A 69 -0.25 -14.53 11.63
C ASP A 69 -1.12 -14.00 12.79
N SER A 70 -1.41 -12.69 12.84
CA SER A 70 -2.27 -12.08 13.85
C SER A 70 -3.07 -10.88 13.31
N ALA A 71 -4.07 -10.43 14.08
CA ALA A 71 -4.80 -9.19 13.76
C ALA A 71 -3.90 -7.95 13.86
N ASP A 72 -2.95 -7.94 14.80
CA ASP A 72 -2.03 -6.82 14.98
C ASP A 72 -1.03 -6.72 13.83
N GLU A 73 -0.54 -7.85 13.31
CA GLU A 73 0.26 -7.87 12.09
C GLU A 73 -0.50 -7.36 10.86
N LEU A 74 -1.82 -7.59 10.80
CA LEU A 74 -2.64 -7.03 9.73
C LEU A 74 -2.74 -5.50 9.85
N ARG A 75 -2.87 -4.97 11.07
CA ARG A 75 -2.92 -3.53 11.32
C ARG A 75 -1.57 -2.86 11.04
N ALA A 76 -0.47 -3.55 11.32
CA ALA A 76 0.90 -3.10 11.08
C ALA A 76 1.45 -3.48 9.68
N LEU A 77 0.58 -3.74 8.69
CA LEU A 77 1.02 -4.24 7.38
C LEU A 77 1.92 -3.25 6.62
N ASP A 78 1.69 -1.94 6.78
CA ASP A 78 2.53 -0.88 6.19
C ASP A 78 3.95 -0.88 6.79
N GLU A 79 4.08 -1.10 8.10
CA GLU A 79 5.39 -1.25 8.76
C GLU A 79 6.12 -2.47 8.21
N LYS A 80 5.39 -3.60 8.09
CA LYS A 80 5.95 -4.82 7.53
C LYS A 80 6.38 -4.64 6.07
N ARG A 81 5.57 -3.95 5.27
CA ARG A 81 5.89 -3.58 3.89
C ARG A 81 7.19 -2.78 3.80
N SER A 82 7.45 -1.88 4.75
CA SER A 82 8.65 -1.03 4.76
C SER A 82 9.96 -1.83 4.76
N SER A 83 9.96 -3.05 5.30
CA SER A 83 11.12 -3.94 5.26
C SER A 83 11.45 -4.47 3.85
N PHE A 84 10.47 -4.51 2.95
CA PHE A 84 10.61 -4.97 1.56
C PHE A 84 10.63 -3.81 0.56
N GLU A 85 9.99 -2.70 0.92
CA GLU A 85 9.86 -1.50 0.12
C GLU A 85 10.14 -0.26 1.00
N PRO A 86 11.42 0.07 1.26
CA PRO A 86 11.78 1.11 2.21
C PRO A 86 11.37 2.52 1.77
N ASP A 87 11.31 2.76 0.47
CA ASP A 87 10.93 4.01 -0.17
C ASP A 87 9.43 4.07 -0.51
N HIS A 88 8.59 3.23 0.10
CA HIS A 88 7.18 3.09 -0.29
C HIS A 88 6.34 4.36 -0.06
N HIS A 89 6.82 5.29 0.78
CA HIS A 89 6.22 6.60 1.03
C HIS A 89 6.81 7.71 0.16
N ASP A 90 7.83 7.43 -0.64
CA ASP A 90 8.46 8.41 -1.50
C ASP A 90 7.73 8.50 -2.85
N ALA A 91 7.89 9.66 -3.48
CA ALA A 91 7.43 9.84 -4.84
C ALA A 91 8.14 8.84 -5.77
N PRO A 92 7.41 8.04 -6.57
CA PRO A 92 8.06 7.14 -7.50
C PRO A 92 8.72 7.93 -8.63
N ASP A 93 9.99 7.65 -8.92
CA ASP A 93 10.71 8.18 -10.09
C ASP A 93 10.33 7.47 -11.40
N TRP A 94 9.56 6.38 -11.30
CA TRP A 94 9.40 5.38 -12.36
C TRP A 94 8.01 5.27 -12.99
N ARG A 95 7.04 6.10 -12.57
CA ARG A 95 5.65 5.95 -13.02
C ARG A 95 5.48 6.47 -14.46
N ARG A 96 5.60 5.56 -15.42
CA ARG A 96 5.41 5.80 -16.87
C ARG A 96 4.05 5.29 -17.39
N PRO A 97 3.60 5.69 -18.59
CA PRO A 97 2.35 5.18 -19.16
C PRO A 97 2.30 3.64 -19.16
N GLY A 98 1.16 3.08 -18.74
CA GLY A 98 0.97 1.63 -18.61
C GLY A 98 1.49 1.02 -17.31
N SER A 99 2.20 1.78 -16.45
CA SER A 99 2.68 1.30 -15.16
C SER A 99 1.55 0.79 -14.27
N LYS A 100 1.82 -0.25 -13.49
CA LYS A 100 0.85 -0.82 -12.54
C LYS A 100 1.34 -0.63 -11.10
N PRO A 101 0.44 -0.31 -10.15
CA PRO A 101 0.82 -0.26 -8.75
C PRO A 101 1.33 -1.63 -8.30
N VAL A 102 2.23 -1.64 -7.32
CA VAL A 102 2.58 -2.85 -6.60
C VAL A 102 1.38 -3.27 -5.75
N ASN A 103 0.91 -4.50 -5.93
CA ASN A 103 -0.16 -5.05 -5.11
C ASN A 103 0.42 -5.75 -3.88
N VAL A 104 -0.02 -5.36 -2.69
CA VAL A 104 0.32 -6.08 -1.45
C VAL A 104 -0.72 -7.18 -1.24
N VAL A 105 -0.23 -8.41 -1.04
CA VAL A 105 -1.05 -9.61 -0.83
C VAL A 105 -0.82 -10.08 0.62
N PRO A 106 -1.72 -9.75 1.56
CA PRO A 106 -1.66 -10.28 2.92
C PRO A 106 -2.12 -11.75 2.93
N LEU A 107 -1.18 -12.69 3.07
CA LEU A 107 -1.45 -14.10 3.28
C LEU A 107 -1.78 -14.37 4.75
N ARG A 108 -3.07 -14.35 5.06
CA ARG A 108 -3.59 -14.59 6.40
C ARG A 108 -3.53 -16.06 6.77
N ALA A 109 -2.97 -16.37 7.94
CA ALA A 109 -3.06 -17.70 8.51
C ALA A 109 -4.53 -18.15 8.71
N PRO A 110 -4.84 -19.45 8.64
CA PRO A 110 -6.17 -19.96 8.91
C PRO A 110 -6.69 -19.50 10.29
N GLY A 111 -7.93 -18.99 10.34
CA GLY A 111 -8.56 -18.51 11.57
C GLY A 111 -8.29 -17.04 11.91
N ILE A 112 -7.41 -16.35 11.17
CA ILE A 112 -7.24 -14.90 11.32
C ILE A 112 -8.39 -14.18 10.61
N HIS A 113 -9.36 -13.72 11.41
CA HIS A 113 -10.45 -12.88 10.96
C HIS A 113 -10.34 -11.55 11.69
N VAL A 114 -10.14 -10.49 10.89
CA VAL A 114 -10.29 -9.13 11.38
C VAL A 114 -11.68 -8.70 10.90
N PRO A 115 -12.62 -8.43 11.82
CA PRO A 115 -13.91 -7.89 11.42
C PRO A 115 -13.65 -6.60 10.63
N PRO A 116 -14.41 -6.37 9.56
CA PRO A 116 -14.34 -5.06 8.90
C PRO A 116 -14.61 -3.99 9.95
N ILE A 117 -13.84 -2.90 9.90
CA ILE A 117 -14.18 -1.70 10.65
C ILE A 117 -15.51 -1.20 10.06
N GLU A 118 -16.58 -1.23 10.86
CA GLU A 118 -17.94 -0.92 10.40
C GLU A 118 -18.10 0.60 10.19
N ASP A 119 -17.63 1.41 11.15
CA ASP A 119 -17.42 2.84 10.97
C ASP A 119 -15.93 3.17 11.03
N TRP A 120 -15.43 3.86 10.02
CA TRP A 120 -14.03 4.32 10.00
C TRP A 120 -13.69 5.28 11.16
N LEU A 121 -14.70 5.86 11.82
CA LEU A 121 -14.56 6.59 13.08
C LEU A 121 -14.42 5.68 14.32
N ASP A 122 -14.65 4.37 14.21
CA ASP A 122 -14.34 3.42 15.28
C ASP A 122 -12.83 3.18 15.43
N ASP A 123 -12.03 3.60 14.43
CA ASP A 123 -10.58 3.69 14.56
C ASP A 123 -10.21 4.95 15.36
N GLU A 124 -9.67 4.74 16.58
CA GLU A 124 -9.31 5.82 17.49
C GLU A 124 -8.41 6.88 16.84
N ALA A 125 -7.46 6.45 15.98
CA ALA A 125 -6.55 7.38 15.33
C ALA A 125 -7.25 8.22 14.25
N MET A 126 -8.22 7.64 13.53
CA MET A 126 -9.07 8.40 12.59
C MET A 126 -10.02 9.35 13.31
N ALA A 127 -10.65 8.91 14.40
CA ALA A 127 -11.54 9.75 15.21
C ALA A 127 -10.81 10.96 15.81
N ASP A 128 -9.59 10.74 16.29
CA ASP A 128 -8.70 11.80 16.78
C ASP A 128 -8.38 12.82 15.69
N LEU A 129 -8.10 12.37 14.46
CA LEU A 129 -7.86 13.26 13.33
C LEU A 129 -9.11 14.04 12.94
N GLU A 130 -10.28 13.41 12.88
CA GLU A 130 -11.53 14.11 12.56
C GLU A 130 -11.87 15.15 13.64
N THR A 131 -11.62 14.84 14.91
CA THR A 131 -11.82 15.77 16.02
C THR A 131 -10.91 16.99 15.90
N ARG A 132 -9.60 16.77 15.65
CA ARG A 132 -8.62 17.86 15.48
C ARG A 132 -8.97 18.72 14.28
N TRP A 133 -9.24 18.10 13.13
CA TRP A 133 -9.61 18.81 11.93
C TRP A 133 -10.89 19.63 12.12
N SER A 134 -11.89 19.10 12.83
CA SER A 134 -13.13 19.82 13.12
C SER A 134 -12.91 21.05 14.03
N GLN A 135 -11.85 21.08 14.83
CA GLN A 135 -11.55 22.19 15.73
C GLN A 135 -10.85 23.35 15.03
N ASP A 136 -9.84 23.07 14.21
CA ASP A 136 -8.97 24.12 13.64
C ASP A 136 -8.61 23.91 12.15
N GLY A 137 -9.16 22.88 11.53
CA GLY A 137 -8.91 22.52 10.13
C GLY A 137 -7.58 21.81 9.90
N THR A 138 -6.89 21.35 10.96
CA THR A 138 -5.55 20.78 10.83
C THR A 138 -5.47 19.27 11.03
N VAL A 139 -4.48 18.66 10.35
CA VAL A 139 -4.06 17.27 10.51
C VAL A 139 -2.57 17.29 10.80
N PHE A 140 -2.18 16.94 12.03
CA PHE A 140 -0.80 17.03 12.52
C PHE A 140 -0.13 18.39 12.22
N GLY A 141 -0.88 19.49 12.32
CA GLY A 141 -0.37 20.85 12.10
C GLY A 141 -0.41 21.35 10.65
N VAL A 142 -0.84 20.52 9.68
CA VAL A 142 -1.09 20.95 8.30
C VAL A 142 -2.57 21.31 8.16
N ARG A 143 -2.89 22.51 7.67
CA ARG A 143 -4.27 22.87 7.29
C ARG A 143 -4.71 22.07 6.08
N VAL A 144 -5.87 21.43 6.15
CA VAL A 144 -6.37 20.51 5.12
C VAL A 144 -7.76 20.95 4.65
N PRO A 145 -7.96 21.18 3.34
CA PRO A 145 -9.29 21.44 2.79
C PRO A 145 -10.27 20.30 3.07
N ALA A 146 -11.54 20.66 3.31
CA ALA A 146 -12.58 19.72 3.72
C ALA A 146 -12.80 18.59 2.72
N GLU A 147 -12.69 18.88 1.42
CA GLU A 147 -12.86 17.96 0.31
C GLU A 147 -11.77 16.88 0.23
N TYR A 148 -10.60 17.12 0.83
CA TYR A 148 -9.46 16.19 0.78
C TYR A 148 -9.16 15.51 2.12
N ARG A 149 -9.84 15.89 3.21
CA ARG A 149 -9.49 15.49 4.58
C ARG A 149 -9.43 13.97 4.79
N SER A 150 -10.48 13.22 4.40
CA SER A 150 -10.54 11.78 4.62
C SER A 150 -9.45 11.02 3.84
N PHE A 151 -9.05 11.56 2.68
CA PHE A 151 -7.96 11.01 1.87
C PHE A 151 -6.59 11.32 2.50
N ILE A 152 -6.43 12.51 3.05
CA ILE A 152 -5.19 12.93 3.72
C ILE A 152 -4.99 12.23 5.05
N TYR A 153 -6.04 11.86 5.80
CA TYR A 153 -5.89 11.16 7.09
C TYR A 153 -5.10 9.86 6.95
N LYS A 154 -5.46 9.02 5.97
CA LYS A 154 -4.74 7.75 5.72
C LYS A 154 -3.27 8.01 5.41
N THR A 155 -3.00 9.00 4.55
CA THR A 155 -1.64 9.38 4.17
C THR A 155 -0.85 9.89 5.39
N ALA A 156 -1.47 10.73 6.22
CA ALA A 156 -0.84 11.32 7.39
C ALA A 156 -0.57 10.30 8.50
N LEU A 157 -1.50 9.38 8.76
CA LEU A 157 -1.30 8.27 9.70
C LEU A 157 -0.18 7.34 9.22
N SER A 158 -0.17 7.00 7.93
CA SER A 158 0.87 6.15 7.31
C SER A 158 2.26 6.81 7.43
N LEU A 159 2.39 8.10 7.11
CA LEU A 159 3.63 8.87 7.31
C LEU A 159 4.05 8.91 8.78
N LYS A 160 3.10 9.14 9.70
CA LYS A 160 3.38 9.22 11.14
C LYS A 160 3.86 7.88 11.70
N GLY A 161 3.23 6.77 11.29
CA GLY A 161 3.61 5.41 11.68
C GLY A 161 5.03 5.06 11.22
N ALA A 162 5.42 5.50 10.03
CA ALA A 162 6.79 5.36 9.52
C ALA A 162 7.80 6.37 10.09
N GLY A 163 7.41 7.17 11.09
CA GLY A 163 8.28 8.17 11.70
C GLY A 163 8.66 9.33 10.78
N ARG A 164 7.93 9.54 9.67
CA ARG A 164 8.16 10.65 8.74
C ARG A 164 7.44 11.92 9.22
N PRO A 165 7.99 13.12 8.95
CA PRO A 165 7.27 14.35 9.23
C PRO A 165 6.04 14.45 8.33
N VAL A 166 4.93 14.94 8.89
CA VAL A 166 3.71 15.22 8.16
C VAL A 166 3.75 16.69 7.74
N THR A 167 4.09 16.95 6.47
CA THR A 167 4.16 18.28 5.86
C THR A 167 3.41 18.26 4.54
N VAL A 168 3.12 19.44 3.96
CA VAL A 168 2.52 19.52 2.62
C VAL A 168 3.35 18.73 1.60
N GLU A 169 4.67 18.88 1.64
CA GLU A 169 5.59 18.20 0.72
C GLU A 169 5.54 16.67 0.88
N THR A 170 5.65 16.14 2.11
CA THR A 170 5.66 14.68 2.32
C THR A 170 4.32 14.04 2.05
N ILE A 171 3.21 14.75 2.32
CA ILE A 171 1.87 14.32 1.91
C ILE A 171 1.82 14.21 0.39
N VAL A 172 2.13 15.30 -0.32
CA VAL A 172 2.06 15.36 -1.79
C VAL A 172 2.96 14.32 -2.45
N ASP A 173 4.16 14.09 -1.93
CA ASP A 173 5.07 13.08 -2.47
C ASP A 173 4.53 11.66 -2.30
N SER A 174 3.95 11.34 -1.15
CA SER A 174 3.25 10.07 -0.94
C SER A 174 2.07 9.90 -1.91
N LEU A 175 1.34 10.97 -2.21
CA LEU A 175 0.20 10.94 -3.14
C LEU A 175 0.59 10.68 -4.60
N LYS A 176 1.77 11.10 -5.06
CA LYS A 176 2.28 10.84 -6.43
C LYS A 176 2.31 9.36 -6.78
N ARG A 177 2.40 8.51 -5.77
CA ARG A 177 2.38 7.07 -5.94
C ARG A 177 1.02 6.53 -6.40
N TRP A 178 -0.05 7.17 -5.99
CA TRP A 178 -1.41 6.66 -6.16
C TRP A 178 -2.17 7.43 -7.23
N LEU A 179 -2.00 8.75 -7.27
CA LEU A 179 -2.82 9.66 -8.08
C LEU A 179 -2.15 10.09 -9.38
N THR A 180 -2.92 10.62 -10.32
CA THR A 180 -2.34 11.18 -11.55
C THR A 180 -1.58 12.48 -11.24
N ALA A 181 -0.66 12.89 -12.11
CA ALA A 181 0.06 14.16 -11.93
C ALA A 181 -0.90 15.35 -11.78
N LYS A 182 -2.00 15.36 -12.58
CA LYS A 182 -3.03 16.38 -12.51
C LYS A 182 -3.69 16.44 -11.12
N ASP A 183 -4.16 15.31 -10.60
CA ASP A 183 -4.84 15.28 -9.30
C ASP A 183 -3.87 15.67 -8.16
N VAL A 184 -2.60 15.26 -8.27
CA VAL A 184 -1.56 15.65 -7.31
C VAL A 184 -1.32 17.15 -7.33
N ASP A 185 -1.27 17.77 -8.51
CA ASP A 185 -1.05 19.22 -8.65
C ASP A 185 -2.24 20.02 -8.10
N GLU A 186 -3.47 19.54 -8.32
CA GLU A 186 -4.69 20.12 -7.76
C GLU A 186 -4.67 20.08 -6.22
N ILE A 187 -4.37 18.92 -5.62
CA ILE A 187 -4.29 18.76 -4.16
C ILE A 187 -3.12 19.59 -3.59
N ARG A 188 -1.97 19.60 -4.25
CA ARG A 188 -0.81 20.42 -3.86
C ARG A 188 -1.19 21.89 -3.78
N ALA A 189 -1.81 22.43 -4.84
CA ALA A 189 -2.20 23.83 -4.89
C ALA A 189 -3.17 24.20 -3.75
N ALA A 190 -4.14 23.32 -3.46
CA ALA A 190 -5.09 23.52 -2.37
C ALA A 190 -4.39 23.53 -1.00
N LEU A 191 -3.51 22.56 -0.73
CA LEU A 191 -2.75 22.49 0.52
C LEU A 191 -1.80 23.70 0.68
N GLU A 192 -1.07 24.09 -0.36
CA GLU A 192 -0.19 25.25 -0.30
C GLU A 192 -0.96 26.56 -0.09
N SER A 193 -2.17 26.68 -0.64
CA SER A 193 -3.02 27.87 -0.45
C SER A 193 -3.44 28.01 1.01
N GLU A 194 -3.91 26.92 1.63
CA GLU A 194 -4.34 26.90 3.03
C GLU A 194 -3.20 27.16 4.03
N ASN A 195 -1.97 26.74 3.69
CA ASN A 195 -0.82 26.78 4.60
C ASN A 195 0.13 27.97 4.36
N ARG A 196 -0.24 28.95 3.52
CA ARG A 196 0.55 30.15 3.21
C ARG A 196 0.39 31.31 4.20
N SER A 197 -0.28 31.07 5.34
CA SER A 197 -0.61 32.10 6.35
C SER A 197 0.43 32.23 7.45
#